data_AF-A0A174UEZ8-F1
#
_entry.id   AF-A0A174UEZ8-F1
#
_cell.length_a   1.000
_cell.length_b   1.000
_cell.length_c   1.000
_cell.angle_alpha   90.00
_cell.angle_beta   90.00
_cell.angle_gamma   90.00
#
_symmetry.space_group_name_H-M   'P 1'
#
loop_
_entity.id
_entity.type
_entity.pdbx_description
1 polymer ?
#
loop_
_entity_poly.entity_id
_entity_poly.type
_entity_poly.pdbx_seq_one_letter_code
_entity_poly.pdbx_strand_id
1 'polypeptide(L)'
;MRISTKRTPYRVCPLCGSHLDAGEVCDCKKEQQAALVEREEKGLVAICREVDKDTGRVAVYRVEQEIGENVLKCLQLRAQFNPEMRYFVTTAAHFNGVRDSITDVLKRRVLTKEAISRIGGLVEL
;
A
#
# COMPACT_ATOMS: atom_id res chain seq x y z
N MET A 1 -42.29 -5.93 -27.83
CA MET A 1 -42.19 -4.48 -28.09
C MET A 1 -40.72 -4.08 -27.98
N ARG A 2 -40.00 -3.93 -29.10
CA ARG A 2 -38.59 -3.50 -29.08
C ARG A 2 -38.58 -1.97 -29.20
N ILE A 3 -38.23 -1.29 -28.10
CA ILE A 3 -38.09 0.16 -28.10
C ILE A 3 -36.84 0.49 -28.93
N SER A 4 -37.07 1.08 -30.10
CA SER A 4 -36.02 1.63 -30.95
C SER A 4 -35.41 2.83 -30.23
N THR A 5 -34.23 2.67 -29.64
CA THR A 5 -33.49 3.79 -29.05
C THR A 5 -32.87 4.59 -30.19
N LYS A 6 -33.42 5.79 -30.44
CA LYS A 6 -32.82 6.78 -31.34
C LYS A 6 -31.35 6.97 -30.92
N ARG A 7 -30.40 6.71 -31.82
CA ARG A 7 -28.97 6.95 -31.57
C ARG A 7 -28.77 8.45 -31.44
N THR A 8 -28.64 8.94 -30.21
CA THR A 8 -28.18 10.32 -29.96
C THR A 8 -26.76 10.47 -30.49
N PRO A 9 -26.38 11.63 -31.03
CA PRO A 9 -25.05 11.83 -31.62
C PRO A 9 -23.93 11.82 -30.57
N TYR A 10 -24.30 12.02 -29.30
CA TYR A 10 -23.41 12.01 -28.15
C TYR A 10 -23.55 10.72 -27.34
N ARG A 11 -22.47 10.36 -26.65
CA ARG A 11 -22.45 9.33 -25.60
C ARG A 11 -22.44 10.01 -24.25
N VAL A 12 -23.15 9.49 -23.26
CA VAL A 12 -23.11 10.03 -21.89
C VAL A 12 -22.07 9.27 -21.06
N CYS A 13 -21.22 9.97 -20.32
CA CYS A 13 -20.26 9.36 -19.40
C CYS A 13 -21.01 8.69 -18.22
N PRO A 14 -20.78 7.40 -17.93
CA PRO A 14 -21.46 6.71 -16.84
C PRO A 14 -20.99 7.15 -15.43
N LEU A 15 -19.89 7.90 -15.34
CA LEU A 15 -19.30 8.33 -14.07
C LEU A 15 -19.80 9.72 -13.64
N CYS A 16 -19.87 10.67 -14.56
CA CYS A 16 -20.24 12.06 -14.27
C CYS A 16 -21.50 12.56 -14.99
N GLY A 17 -22.05 11.80 -15.94
CA GLY A 17 -23.22 12.20 -16.71
C GLY A 17 -22.96 13.23 -17.82
N SER A 18 -21.70 13.59 -18.09
CA SER A 18 -21.37 14.52 -19.18
C SER A 18 -21.68 13.93 -20.56
N HIS A 19 -22.18 14.78 -21.46
CA HIS A 19 -22.36 14.46 -22.87
C HIS A 19 -21.02 14.56 -23.60
N LEU A 20 -20.61 13.49 -24.26
CA LEU A 20 -19.35 13.36 -24.99
C LEU A 20 -19.62 13.27 -26.48
N ASP A 21 -18.90 14.08 -27.25
CA ASP A 21 -18.96 14.08 -28.70
C ASP A 21 -18.23 12.87 -29.30
N ALA A 22 -18.38 12.67 -30.61
CA ALA A 22 -17.76 11.57 -31.33
C ALA A 22 -16.22 11.67 -31.28
N GLY A 23 -15.58 10.72 -30.60
CA GLY A 23 -14.14 10.67 -30.39
C GLY A 23 -13.66 11.32 -29.09
N GLU A 24 -14.54 11.97 -28.34
CA GLU A 24 -14.20 12.57 -27.04
C GLU A 24 -14.13 11.51 -25.93
N VAL A 25 -13.09 11.61 -25.11
CA VAL A 25 -12.84 10.73 -23.96
C VAL A 25 -12.97 11.56 -22.68
N CYS A 26 -13.81 11.10 -21.76
CA CYS A 26 -13.96 11.73 -20.45
C CYS A 26 -12.82 11.32 -19.50
N ASP A 27 -12.26 12.29 -18.78
CA ASP A 27 -11.15 12.09 -17.86
C ASP A 27 -11.53 11.45 -16.51
N CYS A 28 -12.81 11.26 -16.20
CA CYS A 28 -13.25 10.73 -14.89
C CYS A 28 -12.58 9.40 -14.49
N LYS A 29 -12.26 8.52 -15.45
CA LYS A 29 -11.50 7.29 -15.14
C LYS A 29 -10.06 7.58 -14.73
N LYS A 30 -9.42 8.54 -15.39
CA LYS A 30 -8.05 8.96 -15.11
C LYS A 30 -7.97 9.67 -13.77
N GLU A 31 -8.96 10.51 -13.45
CA GLU A 31 -9.11 11.16 -12.15
C GLU A 31 -9.30 10.14 -11.02
N GLN A 32 -10.18 9.14 -11.22
CA GLN A 32 -10.35 8.05 -10.25
C GLN A 32 -9.05 7.27 -10.03
N GLN A 33 -8.31 6.95 -11.10
CA GLN A 33 -7.02 6.26 -10.99
C GLN A 33 -5.98 7.12 -10.26
N ALA A 34 -5.89 8.40 -10.59
CA ALA A 34 -4.98 9.33 -9.93
C ALA A 34 -5.29 9.45 -8.43
N ALA A 35 -6.58 9.55 -8.07
CA ALA A 35 -7.01 9.61 -6.67
C ALA A 35 -6.69 8.32 -5.90
N LEU A 36 -6.77 7.14 -6.54
CA LEU A 36 -6.38 5.88 -5.92
C LEU A 36 -4.87 5.83 -5.67
N VAL A 37 -4.05 6.19 -6.66
CA VAL A 37 -2.59 6.24 -6.52
C VAL A 37 -2.19 7.23 -5.43
N GLU A 38 -2.79 8.43 -5.43
CA GLU A 38 -2.52 9.45 -4.42
C GLU A 38 -2.86 8.96 -3.00
N ARG A 39 -3.96 8.21 -2.84
CA ARG A 39 -4.33 7.61 -1.55
C ARG A 39 -3.35 6.53 -1.13
N GLU A 40 -2.89 5.69 -2.05
CA GLU A 40 -1.86 4.70 -1.76
C GLU A 40 -0.53 5.35 -1.36
N GLU A 41 -0.12 6.45 -2.00
CA GLU A 41 1.14 7.14 -1.72
C GLU A 41 1.12 7.96 -0.42
N LYS A 42 -0.07 8.43 0.00
CA LYS A 42 -0.27 9.19 1.26
C LYS A 42 -0.50 8.32 2.49
N GLY A 43 -0.60 7.00 2.34
CA GLY A 43 -0.90 6.07 3.42
C GLY A 43 0.32 5.66 4.27
N LEU A 44 0.03 4.87 5.31
CA LEU A 44 1.04 4.12 6.05
C LEU A 44 1.22 2.72 5.44
N VAL A 45 2.44 2.22 5.50
CA VAL A 45 2.80 0.86 5.11
C VAL A 45 3.39 0.16 6.33
N ALA A 46 2.88 -1.04 6.62
CA ALA A 46 3.51 -1.93 7.58
C ALA A 46 4.36 -2.98 6.86
N ILE A 47 5.50 -3.30 7.45
CA ILE A 47 6.47 -4.28 6.96
C ILE A 47 6.62 -5.31 8.07
N CYS A 48 6.42 -6.57 7.74
CA CYS A 48 6.69 -7.68 8.64
C CYS A 48 8.11 -8.19 8.41
N ARG A 49 8.84 -8.37 9.50
CA ARG A 49 10.07 -9.16 9.57
C ARG A 49 9.77 -10.41 10.40
N GLU A 50 9.83 -11.56 9.77
CA GLU A 50 9.62 -12.86 10.39
C GLU A 50 10.94 -13.63 10.44
N VAL A 51 11.23 -14.25 11.59
CA VAL A 51 12.39 -15.13 11.78
C VAL A 51 11.89 -16.55 12.01
N ASP A 52 12.24 -17.47 11.13
CA ASP A 52 11.96 -18.88 11.34
C ASP A 52 12.74 -19.40 12.56
N LYS A 53 12.04 -19.97 13.54
CA LYS A 53 12.60 -20.39 14.85
C LYS A 53 13.67 -21.48 14.70
N ASP A 54 13.45 -22.40 13.76
CA ASP A 54 14.24 -23.62 13.63
C ASP A 54 15.48 -23.39 12.75
N THR A 55 15.33 -22.61 11.69
CA THR A 55 16.38 -22.38 10.68
C THR A 55 17.06 -21.03 10.82
N GLY A 56 16.46 -20.08 11.54
CA GLY A 56 16.93 -18.69 11.63
C GLY A 56 16.82 -17.91 10.32
N ARG A 57 16.11 -18.44 9.32
CA ARG A 57 15.86 -17.74 8.05
C ARG A 57 14.97 -16.54 8.29
N VAL A 58 15.28 -15.43 7.61
CA VAL A 58 14.55 -14.17 7.76
C VAL A 58 13.71 -13.91 6.52
N ALA A 59 12.42 -13.70 6.70
CA ALA A 59 11.51 -13.20 5.67
C ALA A 59 11.14 -11.74 5.96
N VAL A 60 11.06 -10.93 4.91
CA VAL A 60 10.65 -9.53 5.00
C VAL A 60 9.66 -9.25 3.88
N TYR A 61 8.49 -8.75 4.23
CA TYR A 61 7.42 -8.47 3.26
C TYR A 61 6.49 -7.34 3.75
N ARG A 62 5.85 -6.67 2.80
CA ARG A 62 4.81 -5.67 3.07
C ARG A 62 3.53 -6.35 3.53
N VAL A 63 2.85 -5.76 4.51
CA VAL A 63 1.46 -6.11 4.85
C VAL A 63 0.55 -5.48 3.79
N GLU A 64 -0.22 -6.31 3.09
CA GLU A 64 -1.07 -5.85 1.97
C GLU A 64 -2.31 -5.06 2.43
N GLN A 65 -2.73 -5.22 3.68
CA GLN A 65 -3.89 -4.49 4.21
C GLN A 65 -3.58 -3.00 4.39
N GLU A 66 -4.60 -2.16 4.13
CA GLU A 66 -4.55 -0.74 4.45
C GLU A 66 -4.36 -0.56 5.96
N ILE A 67 -3.39 0.28 6.33
CA ILE A 67 -2.99 0.45 7.72
C ILE A 67 -3.89 1.47 8.40
N GLY A 68 -4.89 0.96 9.11
CA GLY A 68 -5.73 1.72 10.05
C GLY A 68 -5.47 1.33 11.52
N GLU A 69 -6.17 1.98 12.46
CA GLU A 69 -6.01 1.77 13.90
C GLU A 69 -6.17 0.31 14.34
N ASN A 70 -7.22 -0.37 13.85
CA ASN A 70 -7.47 -1.77 14.19
C ASN A 70 -6.36 -2.69 13.69
N VAL A 71 -5.84 -2.44 12.48
CA VAL A 71 -4.74 -3.22 11.91
C VAL A 71 -3.48 -3.00 12.74
N LEU A 72 -3.13 -1.76 13.06
CA LEU A 72 -1.99 -1.45 13.93
C LEU A 72 -2.07 -2.20 15.27
N LYS A 73 -3.23 -2.18 15.91
CA LYS A 73 -3.46 -2.89 17.19
C LYS A 73 -3.29 -4.41 17.04
N CYS A 74 -3.81 -5.00 15.97
CA CYS A 74 -3.62 -6.41 15.69
C CYS A 74 -2.14 -6.77 15.45
N LEU A 75 -1.40 -5.94 14.73
CA LEU A 75 0.03 -6.16 14.47
C LEU A 75 0.85 -6.06 15.77
N GLN A 76 0.57 -5.08 16.63
CA GLN A 76 1.19 -4.94 17.95
C GLN A 76 0.95 -6.17 18.83
N LEU A 77 -0.30 -6.61 18.95
CA LEU A 77 -0.64 -7.82 19.71
C LEU A 77 0.10 -9.04 19.15
N ARG A 78 0.15 -9.18 17.82
CA ARG A 78 0.86 -10.29 17.18
C ARG A 78 2.35 -10.26 17.47
N ALA A 79 3.00 -9.10 17.45
CA ALA A 79 4.41 -8.95 17.85
C ALA A 79 4.63 -9.33 19.33
N GLN A 80 3.70 -8.92 20.20
CA GLN A 80 3.77 -9.20 21.62
C GLN A 80 3.72 -10.71 21.94
N PHE A 81 2.85 -11.45 21.23
CA PHE A 81 2.69 -12.90 21.45
C PHE A 81 3.63 -13.77 20.59
N ASN A 82 4.33 -13.20 19.62
CA ASN A 82 5.25 -13.91 18.73
C ASN A 82 6.56 -13.12 18.57
N PRO A 83 7.58 -13.38 19.43
CA PRO A 83 8.83 -12.61 19.44
C PRO A 83 9.65 -12.74 18.14
N GLU A 84 9.35 -13.74 17.32
CA GLU A 84 9.97 -13.93 16.01
C GLU A 84 9.38 -13.02 14.92
N MET A 85 8.21 -12.43 15.17
CA MET A 85 7.58 -11.46 14.29
C MET A 85 7.78 -10.05 14.82
N ARG A 86 8.41 -9.20 14.01
CA ARG A 86 8.56 -7.78 14.29
C ARG A 86 7.91 -6.99 13.17
N TYR A 87 7.15 -5.95 13.52
CA TYR A 87 6.48 -5.09 12.56
C TYR A 87 7.08 -3.69 12.59
N PHE A 88 7.28 -3.13 11.40
CA PHE A 88 7.75 -1.77 11.22
C PHE A 88 6.73 -0.99 10.41
N VAL A 89 6.50 0.26 10.76
CA VAL A 89 5.60 1.16 10.05
C VAL A 89 6.39 2.34 9.49
N THR A 90 6.05 2.73 8.28
CA THR A 90 6.59 3.90 7.59
C THR A 90 5.54 4.50 6.66
N THR A 91 5.80 5.65 6.06
CA THR A 91 4.91 6.22 5.04
C THR A 91 5.09 5.50 3.72
N ALA A 92 4.03 5.43 2.90
CA ALA A 92 4.11 4.79 1.59
C ALA A 92 5.11 5.49 0.66
N ALA A 93 5.15 6.84 0.67
CA ALA A 93 6.15 7.61 -0.06
C ALA A 93 7.59 7.22 0.33
N HIS A 94 7.89 7.08 1.62
CA HIS A 94 9.21 6.66 2.08
C HIS A 94 9.50 5.21 1.68
N PHE A 95 8.54 4.30 1.89
CA PHE A 95 8.70 2.90 1.49
C PHE A 95 9.02 2.75 0.00
N ASN A 96 8.28 3.44 -0.87
CA ASN A 96 8.47 3.37 -2.31
C ASN A 96 9.82 3.96 -2.75
N GLY A 97 10.31 5.01 -2.09
CA GLY A 97 11.59 5.65 -2.41
C GLY A 97 12.83 4.84 -2.02
N VAL A 98 12.77 4.05 -0.92
CA VAL A 98 13.95 3.33 -0.38
C VAL A 98 13.68 1.84 -0.08
N ARG A 99 12.73 1.23 -0.81
CA ARG A 99 12.25 -0.14 -0.59
C ARG A 99 13.36 -1.18 -0.47
N ASP A 100 14.32 -1.14 -1.39
CA ASP A 100 15.38 -2.16 -1.47
C ASP A 100 16.31 -2.03 -0.27
N SER A 101 16.70 -0.80 0.10
CA SER A 101 17.49 -0.50 1.30
C SER A 101 16.79 -0.96 2.59
N ILE A 102 15.48 -0.70 2.72
CA ILE A 102 14.68 -1.19 3.85
C ILE A 102 14.74 -2.72 3.92
N THR A 103 14.48 -3.37 2.79
CA THR A 103 14.43 -4.83 2.71
C THR A 103 15.78 -5.46 3.04
N ASP A 104 16.87 -4.90 2.51
CA ASP A 104 18.23 -5.39 2.73
C ASP A 104 18.68 -5.25 4.19
N VAL A 105 18.31 -4.15 4.86
CA VAL A 105 18.61 -4.00 6.30
C VAL A 105 17.77 -4.95 7.13
N LEU A 106 16.47 -5.06 6.87
CA LEU A 106 15.57 -5.90 7.67
C LEU A 106 15.84 -7.41 7.48
N LYS A 107 16.37 -7.83 6.33
CA LYS A 107 16.78 -9.22 6.05
C LYS A 107 18.07 -9.64 6.78
N ARG A 108 18.79 -8.70 7.41
CA ARG A 108 20.00 -9.05 8.17
C ARG A 108 19.65 -9.99 9.33
N ARG A 109 20.53 -10.98 9.55
CA ARG A 109 20.41 -11.93 10.65
C ARG A 109 20.37 -11.22 12.00
N VAL A 110 21.23 -10.22 12.19
CA VAL A 110 21.24 -9.34 13.36
C VAL A 110 20.78 -7.96 12.93
N LEU A 111 19.70 -7.48 13.55
CA LEU A 111 19.14 -6.16 13.29
C LEU A 111 19.47 -5.23 14.46
N THR A 112 20.37 -4.27 14.24
CA THR A 112 20.78 -3.31 15.27
C THR A 112 19.95 -2.03 15.17
N LYS A 113 19.83 -1.30 16.29
CA LYS A 113 19.07 -0.04 16.33
C LYS A 113 19.68 0.99 15.40
N GLU A 114 21.02 1.06 15.32
CA GLU A 114 21.74 2.00 14.45
C GLU A 114 21.47 1.72 12.97
N ALA A 115 21.35 0.44 12.59
CA ALA A 115 21.02 0.07 11.21
C ALA A 115 19.62 0.54 10.82
N ILE A 116 18.65 0.46 11.73
CA ILE A 116 17.29 0.98 11.52
C ILE A 116 17.33 2.51 11.46
N SER A 117 18.02 3.16 12.40
CA SER A 117 18.11 4.63 12.46
C SER A 117 18.76 5.24 11.22
N ARG A 118 19.69 4.54 10.56
CA ARG A 118 20.32 5.01 9.31
C ARG A 118 19.35 5.06 8.12
N ILE A 119 18.35 4.19 8.09
CA ILE A 119 17.30 4.27 7.07
C ILE A 119 16.41 5.49 7.34
N GLY A 120 16.13 5.75 8.62
CA GLY A 120 15.19 6.79 9.03
C GLY A 120 13.74 6.41 8.67
N GLY A 121 12.77 7.14 9.21
CA GLY A 121 11.36 6.99 8.83
C GLY A 121 10.70 5.63 9.14
N LEU A 122 11.39 4.70 9.80
CA LEU A 122 10.85 3.42 10.29
C LEU A 122 10.57 3.49 11.78
N VAL A 123 9.36 3.11 12.18
CA VAL A 123 8.94 2.96 13.57
C VAL A 123 8.62 1.49 13.82
N GLU A 124 9.22 0.90 14.84
CA GLU A 124 8.86 -0.45 15.29
C GLU A 124 7.60 -0.42 16.16
N LEU A 125 6.68 -1.35 15.93
CA LEU A 125 5.41 -1.48 16.66
C LEU A 125 5.53 -2.33 17.93
#